data_AF-A0A6P1DBC2-F1
#
_entry.id   AF-A0A6P1DBC2-F1
#
_cell.length_a   1.000
_cell.length_b   1.000
_cell.length_c   1.000
_cell.angle_alpha   90.00
_cell.angle_beta   90.00
_cell.angle_gamma   90.00
#
_symmetry.space_group_name_H-M   'P 1'
#
loop_
_entity.id
_entity.type
_entity.pdbx_description
1 polymer ?
#
loop_
_entity_poly.entity_id
_entity_poly.type
_entity_poly.pdbx_seq_one_letter_code
_entity_poly.pdbx_strand_id
1 'polypeptide(L)'
;MSIWQTGLTSLAVALIAATVLGTVKLLAPRARSRWLSWRQRRTVTTHARSAERERQQRERTRQDKIAAARAEGRIIPVSRRGQRPVEVTFSDDTRSYYFNGDMVAYKTAMNSGRYPLACTFHTAPPPIE
;
A
#
# COMPACT_ATOMS: atom_id res chain seq x y z
N MET A 1 43.71 -60.74 -13.58
CA MET A 1 43.58 -59.35 -13.10
C MET A 1 43.70 -59.36 -11.58
N SER A 2 44.67 -58.62 -11.05
CA SER A 2 45.07 -58.70 -9.63
C SER A 2 44.00 -58.09 -8.72
N ILE A 3 43.74 -58.76 -7.60
CA ILE A 3 42.76 -58.42 -6.56
C ILE A 3 42.95 -56.98 -6.02
N TRP A 4 44.14 -56.41 -6.22
CA TRP A 4 44.51 -55.03 -5.89
C TRP A 4 43.92 -53.96 -6.82
N GLN A 5 43.67 -54.27 -8.10
CA GLN A 5 43.08 -53.31 -9.05
C GLN A 5 41.59 -53.07 -8.77
N THR A 6 40.84 -54.12 -8.40
CA THR A 6 39.42 -54.01 -8.03
C THR A 6 39.21 -53.22 -6.75
N GLY A 7 40.10 -53.36 -5.76
CA GLY A 7 40.05 -52.58 -4.51
C GLY A 7 40.32 -51.09 -4.71
N LEU A 8 41.27 -50.73 -5.59
CA LEU A 8 41.57 -49.33 -5.89
C LEU A 8 40.44 -48.65 -6.69
N THR A 9 39.81 -49.36 -7.62
CA THR A 9 38.68 -48.81 -8.39
C THR A 9 37.44 -48.59 -7.52
N SER A 10 37.14 -49.49 -6.57
CA SER A 10 35.96 -49.33 -5.70
C SER A 10 36.13 -48.16 -4.72
N LEU A 11 37.33 -47.97 -4.18
CA LEU A 11 37.69 -46.81 -3.36
C LEU A 11 37.57 -45.50 -4.14
N ALA A 12 38.08 -45.45 -5.37
CA ALA A 12 37.97 -44.27 -6.22
C ALA A 12 36.50 -43.92 -6.54
N VAL A 13 35.67 -44.91 -6.86
CA VAL A 13 34.24 -44.70 -7.14
C VAL A 13 33.49 -44.22 -5.89
N ALA A 14 33.78 -44.79 -4.72
CA ALA A 14 33.17 -44.36 -3.46
C ALA A 14 33.53 -42.90 -3.11
N LEU A 15 34.77 -42.50 -3.36
CA LEU A 15 35.26 -41.15 -3.08
C LEU A 15 34.67 -40.10 -4.05
N ILE A 16 34.50 -40.47 -5.33
CA ILE A 16 33.79 -39.65 -6.33
C ILE A 16 32.30 -39.53 -5.98
N ALA A 17 31.65 -40.63 -5.59
CA ALA A 17 30.24 -40.60 -5.20
C ALA A 17 30.02 -39.71 -3.96
N ALA A 18 30.90 -39.79 -2.96
CA ALA A 18 30.83 -38.98 -1.74
C ALA A 18 31.03 -37.48 -2.02
N THR A 19 31.96 -37.13 -2.90
CA THR A 19 32.21 -35.73 -3.29
C THR A 19 31.06 -35.14 -4.12
N VAL A 20 30.45 -35.92 -5.02
CA VAL A 20 29.25 -35.51 -5.76
C VAL A 20 28.04 -35.33 -4.84
N LEU A 21 27.80 -36.27 -3.92
CA LEU A 21 26.73 -36.16 -2.93
C LEU A 21 26.91 -34.95 -1.99
N GLY A 22 28.14 -34.68 -1.55
CA GLY A 22 28.47 -33.53 -0.72
C GLY A 22 28.24 -32.19 -1.42
N THR A 23 28.67 -32.07 -2.68
CA THR A 23 28.48 -30.84 -3.48
C THR A 23 27.01 -30.58 -3.80
N VAL A 24 26.22 -31.61 -4.12
CA VAL A 24 24.77 -31.47 -4.34
C VAL A 24 24.06 -31.01 -3.07
N LYS A 25 24.38 -31.59 -1.89
CA LYS A 25 23.80 -31.18 -0.60
C LYS A 25 24.13 -29.72 -0.23
N LEU A 26 25.33 -29.24 -0.57
CA LEU A 26 25.75 -27.86 -0.31
C LEU A 26 25.07 -26.84 -1.25
N LEU A 27 24.82 -27.21 -2.50
CA LEU A 27 24.28 -26.31 -3.52
C LEU A 27 22.74 -26.27 -3.56
N ALA A 28 22.08 -27.39 -3.26
CA ALA A 28 20.62 -27.51 -3.24
C ALA A 28 19.90 -26.46 -2.35
N PRO A 29 20.31 -26.17 -1.10
CA PRO A 29 19.63 -25.19 -0.27
C PRO A 29 19.80 -23.75 -0.80
N ARG A 30 20.96 -23.43 -1.40
CA ARG A 30 21.20 -22.11 -2.02
C ARG A 30 20.39 -21.91 -3.30
N ALA A 31 20.22 -22.96 -4.10
CA ALA A 31 19.36 -22.90 -5.28
C ALA A 31 17.88 -22.73 -4.88
N ARG A 32 17.43 -23.46 -3.85
CA ARG A 32 16.06 -23.36 -3.33
C ARG A 32 15.75 -21.99 -2.72
N SER A 33 16.67 -21.41 -1.96
CA SER A 33 16.47 -20.07 -1.38
C SER A 33 16.40 -18.99 -2.45
N ARG A 34 17.29 -19.02 -3.45
CA ARG A 34 17.24 -18.10 -4.61
C ARG A 34 15.94 -18.21 -5.38
N TRP A 35 15.45 -19.43 -5.63
CA TRP A 35 14.18 -19.65 -6.31
C TRP A 35 12.99 -19.12 -5.52
N LEU A 36 12.95 -19.36 -4.20
CA LEU A 36 11.90 -18.83 -3.33
C LEU A 36 11.92 -17.29 -3.28
N SER A 37 13.11 -16.68 -3.13
CA SER A 37 13.27 -15.22 -3.17
C SER A 37 12.87 -14.63 -4.52
N TRP A 38 13.17 -15.29 -5.63
CA TRP A 38 12.73 -14.86 -6.96
C TRP A 38 11.21 -14.95 -7.11
N ARG A 39 10.58 -16.02 -6.61
CA ARG A 39 9.12 -16.19 -6.61
C ARG A 39 8.43 -15.12 -5.76
N GLN A 40 8.97 -14.83 -4.57
CA GLN A 40 8.49 -13.77 -3.69
C GLN A 40 8.65 -12.37 -4.31
N ARG A 41 9.78 -12.08 -4.96
CA ARG A 41 9.97 -10.81 -5.67
C ARG A 41 8.96 -10.66 -6.81
N ARG A 42 8.71 -11.72 -7.58
CA ARG A 42 7.70 -11.69 -8.65
C ARG A 42 6.31 -11.38 -8.11
N THR A 43 5.85 -12.08 -7.06
CA THR A 43 4.51 -11.83 -6.48
C THR A 43 4.37 -10.41 -5.94
N VAL A 44 5.38 -9.90 -5.21
CA VAL A 44 5.39 -8.51 -4.71
C VAL A 44 5.33 -7.49 -5.86
N THR A 45 6.09 -7.69 -6.94
CA THR A 45 6.05 -6.77 -8.09
C THR A 45 4.71 -6.76 -8.82
N THR A 46 4.04 -7.92 -8.94
CA THR A 46 2.69 -7.97 -9.54
C THR A 46 1.64 -7.32 -8.66
N HIS A 47 1.65 -7.55 -7.34
CA HIS A 47 0.72 -6.89 -6.42
C HIS A 47 0.95 -5.38 -6.32
N ALA A 48 2.20 -4.93 -6.37
CA ALA A 48 2.51 -3.51 -6.41
C ALA A 48 1.94 -2.85 -7.68
N ARG A 49 2.09 -3.49 -8.84
CA ARG A 49 1.54 -2.98 -10.12
C ARG A 49 0.01 -2.99 -10.14
N SER A 50 -0.64 -4.01 -9.60
CA SER A 50 -2.11 -4.04 -9.53
C SER A 50 -2.64 -2.97 -8.57
N ALA A 51 -2.03 -2.83 -7.39
CA ALA A 51 -2.38 -1.78 -6.44
C ALA A 51 -2.21 -0.38 -7.03
N GLU A 52 -1.14 -0.16 -7.81
CA GLU A 52 -0.91 1.12 -8.48
C GLU A 52 -1.99 1.40 -9.55
N ARG A 53 -2.36 0.41 -10.36
CA ARG A 53 -3.46 0.56 -11.33
C ARG A 53 -4.80 0.85 -10.65
N GLU A 54 -5.10 0.16 -9.55
CA GLU A 54 -6.32 0.41 -8.78
C GLU A 54 -6.33 1.83 -8.20
N ARG A 55 -5.21 2.32 -7.69
CA ARG A 55 -5.08 3.70 -7.20
C ARG A 55 -5.33 4.70 -8.32
N GLN A 56 -4.69 4.51 -9.48
CA GLN A 56 -4.88 5.37 -10.64
C GLN A 56 -6.32 5.36 -11.13
N GLN A 57 -6.97 4.19 -11.14
CA GLN A 57 -8.36 4.07 -11.55
C GLN A 57 -9.30 4.79 -10.58
N ARG A 58 -9.10 4.62 -9.26
CA ARG A 58 -9.86 5.35 -8.24
C ARG A 58 -9.67 6.86 -8.35
N GLU A 59 -8.44 7.30 -8.58
CA GLU A 59 -8.13 8.73 -8.73
C GLU A 59 -8.79 9.32 -9.97
N ARG A 60 -8.77 8.60 -11.11
CA ARG A 60 -9.51 9.00 -12.32
C ARG A 60 -11.00 9.09 -12.05
N THR A 61 -11.61 8.06 -11.47
CA THR A 61 -13.03 8.08 -11.13
C THR A 61 -13.39 9.22 -10.20
N ARG A 62 -12.52 9.56 -9.24
CA ARG A 62 -12.69 10.72 -8.36
C ARG A 62 -12.63 12.03 -9.13
N GLN A 63 -11.66 12.19 -10.03
CA GLN A 63 -11.54 13.37 -10.90
C GLN A 63 -12.75 13.51 -11.82
N ASP A 64 -13.23 12.41 -12.40
CA ASP A 64 -14.42 12.39 -13.26
C ASP A 64 -15.67 12.84 -12.50
N LYS A 65 -15.86 12.39 -11.25
CA LYS A 65 -16.96 12.84 -10.37
C LYS A 65 -16.87 14.33 -10.07
N ILE A 66 -15.68 14.84 -9.75
CA ILE A 66 -15.45 16.27 -9.48
C ILE A 66 -15.75 17.10 -10.74
N ALA A 67 -15.29 16.63 -11.90
CA ALA A 67 -15.54 17.29 -13.18
C ALA A 67 -17.02 17.30 -13.54
N ALA A 68 -17.73 16.19 -13.33
CA ALA A 68 -19.17 16.09 -13.55
C ALA A 68 -19.96 17.04 -12.62
N ALA A 69 -19.65 17.04 -11.32
CA ALA A 69 -20.26 17.96 -10.37
C ALA A 69 -20.02 19.43 -10.77
N ARG A 70 -18.81 19.77 -11.23
CA ARG A 70 -18.50 21.12 -11.71
C ARG A 70 -19.28 21.49 -12.97
N ALA A 71 -19.44 20.55 -13.91
CA ALA A 71 -20.26 20.76 -15.11
C ALA A 71 -21.75 20.99 -14.79
N GLU A 72 -22.26 20.33 -13.74
CA GLU A 72 -23.63 20.52 -13.23
C GLU A 72 -23.78 21.76 -12.34
N GLY A 73 -22.70 22.50 -12.05
CA GLY A 73 -22.71 23.63 -11.12
C GLY A 73 -22.93 23.23 -9.66
N ARG A 74 -22.68 21.96 -9.30
CA ARG A 74 -22.84 21.43 -7.95
C ARG A 74 -21.53 21.48 -7.17
N ILE A 75 -21.64 21.91 -5.92
CA ILE A 75 -20.52 21.94 -4.97
C ILE A 75 -20.56 20.67 -4.14
N ILE A 76 -19.57 19.80 -4.30
CA ILE A 76 -19.47 18.52 -3.60
C ILE A 76 -18.24 18.49 -2.68
N PRO A 77 -18.31 17.79 -1.54
CA PRO A 77 -17.15 17.61 -0.66
C PRO A 77 -16.14 16.65 -1.30
N VAL A 78 -14.90 17.12 -1.47
CA VAL A 78 -13.83 16.38 -2.16
C VAL A 78 -12.85 15.75 -1.18
N SER A 79 -12.59 16.40 -0.05
CA SER A 79 -11.64 15.90 0.93
C SER A 79 -12.06 16.22 2.36
N ARG A 80 -11.60 15.39 3.30
CA ARG A 80 -11.73 15.62 4.74
C ARG A 80 -10.37 15.47 5.40
N ARG A 81 -10.06 16.36 6.32
CA ARG A 81 -8.82 16.33 7.11
C ARG A 81 -9.10 16.69 8.56
N GLY A 82 -8.30 16.14 9.47
CA GLY A 82 -8.40 16.44 10.89
C GLY A 82 -9.51 15.68 11.58
N GLN A 83 -9.52 15.78 12.90
CA GLN A 83 -10.48 15.07 13.76
C GLN A 83 -11.38 16.06 14.53
N ARG A 84 -10.83 17.19 14.98
CA ARG A 84 -11.51 18.29 15.70
C ARG A 84 -10.76 19.62 15.51
N PRO A 85 -11.23 20.55 14.66
CA PRO A 85 -12.31 20.38 13.69
C PRO A 85 -11.95 19.40 12.57
N VAL A 86 -12.97 18.87 11.90
CA VAL A 86 -12.86 18.24 10.59
C VAL A 86 -12.93 19.33 9.53
N GLU A 87 -11.84 19.56 8.83
CA GLU A 87 -11.76 20.43 7.65
C GLU A 87 -12.27 19.67 6.43
N VAL A 88 -13.30 20.20 5.78
CA VAL A 88 -13.86 19.68 4.53
C VAL A 88 -13.51 20.64 3.41
N THR A 89 -12.89 20.15 2.35
CA THR A 89 -12.63 20.92 1.14
C THR A 89 -13.64 20.53 0.07
N PHE A 90 -14.27 21.51 -0.55
CA PHE A 90 -15.25 21.32 -1.61
C PHE A 90 -14.64 21.46 -3.01
N SER A 91 -15.40 21.09 -4.03
CA SER A 91 -14.98 21.10 -5.45
C SER A 91 -14.68 22.50 -6.01
N ASP A 92 -15.10 23.56 -5.32
CA ASP A 92 -14.83 24.96 -5.62
C ASP A 92 -13.64 25.53 -4.82
N ASP A 93 -12.85 24.66 -4.18
CA ASP A 93 -11.74 24.98 -3.28
C ASP A 93 -12.14 25.70 -1.98
N THR A 94 -13.44 25.88 -1.71
CA THR A 94 -13.88 26.40 -0.42
C THR A 94 -13.65 25.38 0.69
N ARG A 95 -13.46 25.89 1.90
CA ARG A 95 -13.16 25.08 3.09
C ARG A 95 -14.18 25.36 4.17
N SER A 96 -14.68 24.31 4.81
CA SER A 96 -15.54 24.42 5.97
C SER A 96 -15.03 23.56 7.12
N TYR A 97 -15.29 24.00 8.35
CA TYR A 97 -14.80 23.39 9.58
C TYR A 97 -15.96 22.84 10.38
N TYR A 98 -15.95 21.54 10.67
CA TYR A 98 -17.03 20.84 11.36
C TYR A 98 -16.56 20.29 12.71
N PHE A 99 -17.37 20.47 13.75
CA PHE A 99 -17.05 20.06 15.12
C PHE A 99 -17.76 18.79 15.59
N ASN A 100 -18.48 18.07 14.71
CA ASN A 100 -19.09 16.76 15.01
C ASN A 100 -19.99 16.73 16.26
N GLY A 101 -20.71 17.82 16.52
CA GLY A 101 -21.56 17.96 17.70
C GLY A 101 -20.84 18.43 18.97
N ASP A 102 -19.51 18.64 18.94
CA ASP A 102 -18.76 19.17 20.07
C ASP A 102 -19.01 20.69 20.23
N MET A 103 -20.11 21.00 20.93
CA MET A 103 -20.58 22.37 21.14
C MET A 103 -19.57 23.22 21.94
N VAL A 104 -18.78 22.61 22.83
CA VAL A 104 -17.77 23.32 23.62
C VAL A 104 -16.61 23.74 22.72
N ALA A 105 -16.07 22.80 21.94
CA ALA A 105 -15.00 23.10 20.99
C ALA A 105 -15.45 24.11 19.92
N TYR A 106 -16.69 23.99 19.42
CA TYR A 106 -17.28 24.95 18.49
C TYR A 106 -17.34 26.36 19.09
N LYS A 107 -17.91 26.53 20.29
CA LYS A 107 -18.01 27.85 20.95
C LYS A 107 -16.62 28.46 21.19
N THR A 108 -15.66 27.66 21.65
CA THR A 108 -14.27 28.10 21.83
C THR A 108 -13.64 28.56 20.51
N ALA A 109 -13.87 27.80 19.43
CA ALA A 109 -13.37 28.13 18.10
C ALA A 109 -13.98 29.45 17.58
N MET A 110 -15.30 29.63 17.74
CA MET A 110 -16.01 30.86 17.35
C MET A 110 -15.50 32.08 18.13
N ASN A 111 -15.26 31.92 19.44
CA ASN A 111 -14.76 33.00 20.30
C ASN A 111 -13.28 33.34 20.03
N SER A 112 -12.49 32.36 19.60
CA SER A 112 -11.06 32.56 19.34
C SER A 112 -10.75 33.36 18.08
N GLY A 113 -11.72 33.55 17.18
CA GLY A 113 -11.51 34.19 15.88
C GLY A 113 -10.61 33.40 14.92
N ARG A 114 -10.21 32.17 15.27
CA ARG A 114 -9.28 31.34 14.50
C ARG A 114 -9.88 30.79 13.20
N TYR A 115 -11.21 30.71 13.12
CA TYR A 115 -11.92 30.13 11.98
C TYR A 115 -12.98 31.09 11.45
N PRO A 116 -13.21 31.16 10.12
CA PRO A 116 -14.25 32.01 9.55
C PRO A 116 -15.65 31.56 10.01
N LEU A 117 -16.43 32.46 10.59
CA LEU A 117 -17.75 32.15 11.15
C LEU A 117 -18.71 31.55 10.11
N ALA A 118 -18.70 32.09 8.88
CA ALA A 118 -19.56 31.64 7.79
C ALA A 118 -19.25 30.21 7.30
N CYS A 119 -18.07 29.70 7.63
CA CYS A 119 -17.58 28.38 7.19
C CYS A 119 -17.36 27.43 8.37
N THR A 120 -17.89 27.75 9.55
CA THR A 120 -17.67 26.96 10.77
C THR A 120 -18.99 26.45 11.30
N PHE A 121 -19.10 25.13 11.46
CA PHE A 121 -20.34 24.44 11.80
C PHE A 121 -20.15 23.51 12.99
N HIS A 122 -21.15 23.50 13.88
CA HIS A 122 -21.15 22.59 15.03
C HIS A 122 -21.56 21.15 14.64
N THR A 123 -22.15 20.95 13.46
CA THR A 123 -22.71 19.66 13.02
C THR A 123 -21.63 18.69 12.52
N ALA A 124 -22.04 17.47 12.16
CA ALA A 124 -21.19 16.53 11.44
C ALA A 124 -20.94 17.01 9.98
N PRO A 125 -19.77 16.70 9.39
CA PRO A 125 -19.46 17.04 8.01
C PRO A 125 -20.31 16.23 7.02
N PRO A 126 -20.64 16.79 5.85
CA PRO A 126 -21.35 16.08 4.78
C PRO A 126 -20.49 14.95 4.20
N PRO A 127 -21.06 13.77 3.91
CA PRO A 127 -20.32 12.58 3.42
C PRO A 127 -19.50 12.91 2.17
N ILE A 128 -18.31 12.32 2.04
CA ILE A 128 -17.50 12.44 0.81
C ILE A 128 -18.08 11.48 -0.23
N GLU A 129 -18.21 11.94 -1.47
CA GLU A 129 -18.69 11.16 -2.62
C GLU A 129 -17.58 10.49 -3.45
#